data_AF-A0A517Y7N1-F1
#
_entry.id   AF-A0A517Y7N1-F1
#
_cell.length_a   1.000
_cell.length_b   1.000
_cell.length_c   1.000
_cell.angle_alpha   90.00
_cell.angle_beta   90.00
_cell.angle_gamma   90.00
#
_symmetry.space_group_name_H-M   'P 1'
#
loop_
_entity.id
_entity.type
_entity.pdbx_description
1 polymer ?
#
loop_
_entity_poly.entity_id
_entity_poly.type
_entity_poly.pdbx_seq_one_letter_code
_entity_poly.pdbx_strand_id
1 'polypeptide(L)'
;MIHSIVTSATRFIVGGGRLASSASRQTRLATCHGCEIFSAGRCQSCGCFVAIKSWLAHETCPLGKWDLQQLTPPATEGTEESPV
;
A
#
# COMPACT_ATOMS: atom_id res chain seq x y z
N MET A 1 11.61 22.19 -10.93
CA MET A 1 11.36 20.77 -10.53
C MET A 1 9.86 20.56 -10.42
N ILE A 2 9.23 20.24 -11.54
CA ILE A 2 7.80 19.91 -11.60
C ILE A 2 7.72 18.43 -11.24
N HIS A 3 7.67 18.10 -9.95
CA HIS A 3 7.36 16.73 -9.55
C HIS A 3 5.88 16.50 -9.86
N SER A 4 5.65 15.82 -10.98
CA SER A 4 4.33 15.40 -11.46
C SER A 4 3.50 14.81 -10.33
N ILE A 5 2.48 15.56 -9.93
CA ILE A 5 1.36 15.14 -9.09
C ILE A 5 0.54 14.12 -9.86
N VAL A 6 1.10 12.92 -10.06
CA VAL A 6 0.32 11.74 -10.42
C VAL A 6 -0.48 11.41 -9.19
N THR A 7 -1.72 11.89 -9.17
CA THR A 7 -2.69 11.69 -8.11
C THR A 7 -2.74 10.20 -7.76
N SER A 8 -2.70 9.87 -6.47
CA SER A 8 -2.67 8.46 -6.00
C SER A 8 -3.79 7.59 -6.60
N ALA A 9 -4.88 8.21 -7.09
CA ALA A 9 -5.95 7.57 -7.86
C ALA A 9 -5.46 6.85 -9.13
N THR A 10 -4.58 7.46 -9.93
CA THR A 10 -4.04 6.83 -11.16
C THR A 10 -3.16 5.62 -10.83
N ARG A 11 -2.39 5.66 -9.74
CA ARG A 11 -1.59 4.50 -9.31
C ARG A 11 -2.48 3.36 -8.80
N PHE A 12 -3.59 3.66 -8.12
CA PHE A 12 -4.58 2.65 -7.70
C PHE A 12 -5.17 1.88 -8.89
N ILE A 13 -5.49 2.57 -9.98
CA ILE A 13 -6.00 1.95 -11.21
C ILE A 13 -4.93 1.08 -11.89
N VAL A 14 -3.68 1.56 -11.96
CA VAL A 14 -2.57 0.81 -12.57
C VAL A 14 -2.14 -0.40 -11.72
N GLY A 15 -2.33 -0.36 -10.41
CA GLY A 15 -2.00 -1.44 -9.47
C GLY A 15 -2.95 -2.65 -9.48
N GLY A 16 -3.96 -2.66 -10.35
CA GLY A 16 -4.90 -3.77 -10.47
C GLY A 16 -5.91 -3.89 -9.32
N GLY A 17 -6.10 -2.84 -8.52
CA GLY A 17 -7.10 -2.80 -7.44
C GLY A 17 -6.88 -3.81 -6.31
N ARG A 18 -5.70 -4.43 -6.21
CA ARG A 18 -5.42 -5.46 -5.20
C ARG A 18 -5.07 -4.84 -3.86
N LEU A 19 -5.72 -5.33 -2.81
CA LEU A 19 -5.40 -4.95 -1.44
C LEU A 19 -4.29 -5.86 -0.89
N ALA A 20 -3.44 -5.28 -0.06
CA ALA A 20 -2.42 -6.01 0.70
C ALA A 20 -3.09 -6.88 1.78
N SER A 21 -2.42 -7.96 2.17
CA SER A 21 -2.86 -8.77 3.31
C SER A 21 -2.88 -7.94 4.61
N SER A 22 -3.68 -8.38 5.59
CA SER A 22 -3.71 -7.75 6.92
C SER A 22 -2.33 -7.72 7.59
N ALA A 23 -1.55 -8.80 7.44
CA ALA A 23 -0.17 -8.89 7.94
C ALA A 23 0.73 -7.84 7.28
N SER A 24 0.70 -7.76 5.94
CA SER A 24 1.47 -6.76 5.19
C SER A 24 1.06 -5.34 5.59
N ARG A 25 -0.24 -5.09 5.76
CA ARG A 25 -0.76 -3.79 6.24
C ARG A 25 -0.23 -3.45 7.63
N GLN A 26 -0.22 -4.40 8.55
CA GLN A 26 0.21 -4.17 9.94
C GLN A 26 1.70 -3.85 10.00
N THR A 27 2.54 -4.61 9.29
CA THR A 27 3.98 -4.33 9.15
C THR A 27 4.21 -2.94 8.57
N ARG A 28 3.50 -2.65 7.48
CA ARG A 28 3.50 -1.35 6.83
C ARG A 28 3.17 -0.23 7.83
N LEU A 29 2.04 -0.32 8.53
CA LEU A 29 1.65 0.66 9.54
C LEU A 29 2.74 0.84 10.60
N ALA A 30 3.26 -0.25 11.17
CA ALA A 30 4.31 -0.19 12.19
C ALA A 30 5.55 0.57 11.69
N THR A 31 5.99 0.32 10.46
CA THR A 31 7.09 1.07 9.84
C THR A 31 6.81 2.56 9.75
N CYS A 32 5.60 2.96 9.37
CA CYS A 32 5.23 4.37 9.31
C CYS A 32 5.10 5.01 10.69
N HIS A 33 4.61 4.30 11.70
CA HIS A 33 4.53 4.81 13.07
C HIS A 33 5.92 5.13 13.66
N GLY A 34 6.97 4.42 13.24
CA GLY A 34 8.37 4.71 13.60
C GLY A 34 9.08 5.70 12.67
N CYS A 35 8.40 6.27 11.67
CA CYS A 35 9.03 7.11 10.67
C CYS A 35 9.09 8.58 11.13
N GLU A 36 10.26 9.20 11.05
CA GLU A 36 10.52 10.59 11.48
C GLU A 36 9.59 11.65 10.84
N ILE A 37 9.18 11.40 9.59
CA ILE A 37 8.31 12.27 8.81
C ILE A 37 6.83 11.87 8.86
N PHE A 38 6.45 10.93 9.73
CA PHE A 38 5.05 10.57 9.91
C PHE A 38 4.40 11.52 10.92
N SER A 39 3.32 12.18 10.51
CA SER A 39 2.62 13.16 11.34
C SER A 39 1.12 13.11 11.10
N ALA A 40 0.34 13.06 12.18
CA ALA A 40 -1.12 13.06 12.16
C ALA A 40 -1.74 12.05 11.16
N GLY A 41 -1.26 10.81 11.13
CA GLY A 41 -1.79 9.76 10.24
C GLY A 41 -1.33 9.87 8.78
N ARG A 42 -0.48 10.84 8.45
CA ARG A 42 0.00 11.12 7.09
C ARG A 42 1.52 11.16 7.01
N CYS A 43 2.04 10.76 5.85
CA CYS A 43 3.46 10.89 5.54
C CYS A 43 3.74 12.29 5.02
N GLN A 44 4.70 13.03 5.61
CA GLN A 44 5.03 14.39 5.14
C GLN A 44 5.78 14.42 3.79
N SER A 45 6.28 13.27 3.30
CA SER A 45 6.93 13.16 2.00
C SER A 45 5.95 12.93 0.85
N CYS A 46 4.97 12.01 1.00
CA CYS A 46 3.96 11.76 -0.05
C CYS A 46 2.58 12.37 0.22
N GLY A 47 2.33 12.89 1.42
CA GLY A 47 1.02 13.44 1.80
C GLY A 47 -0.10 12.41 2.01
N CYS A 48 0.12 11.13 1.68
CA CYS A 48 -0.91 10.11 1.78
C CYS A 48 -1.27 9.75 3.22
N PHE A 49 -2.54 9.40 3.43
CA PHE A 49 -2.99 8.71 4.64
C PHE A 49 -2.43 7.29 4.68
N VAL A 50 -1.57 7.02 5.65
CA VAL A 50 -0.88 5.72 5.76
C VAL A 50 -1.88 4.59 6.03
N ALA A 51 -2.96 4.88 6.77
CA ALA A 51 -4.03 3.92 7.02
C ALA A 51 -4.67 3.36 5.75
N ILE A 52 -4.67 4.16 4.66
CA ILE A 52 -5.17 3.78 3.34
C ILE A 52 -4.03 3.24 2.50
N LYS A 53 -2.91 3.96 2.37
CA LYS A 53 -1.76 3.56 1.54
C LYS A 53 -1.19 2.19 1.92
N SER A 54 -1.22 1.82 3.21
CA SER A 54 -0.78 0.50 3.69
C SER A 54 -1.58 -0.66 3.07
N TRP A 55 -2.84 -0.44 2.70
CA TRP A 55 -3.68 -1.41 2.01
C TRP A 55 -3.37 -1.55 0.52
N LEU A 56 -2.75 -0.56 -0.13
CA LEU A 56 -2.52 -0.62 -1.56
C LEU A 56 -1.33 -1.54 -1.82
N ALA A 57 -1.57 -2.75 -2.34
CA ALA A 57 -0.53 -3.76 -2.48
C ALA A 57 0.62 -3.28 -3.37
N HIS A 58 0.30 -2.54 -4.43
CA HIS A 58 1.22 -1.97 -5.41
C HIS A 58 1.90 -0.67 -4.98
N GLU A 59 1.53 -0.10 -3.83
CA GLU A 59 2.13 1.15 -3.36
C GLU A 59 3.38 0.89 -2.52
N THR A 60 4.43 1.63 -2.85
CA THR A 60 5.73 1.55 -2.17
C THR A 60 5.99 2.81 -1.33
N CYS A 61 6.99 2.76 -0.45
CA CYS A 61 7.38 3.95 0.32
C CYS A 61 8.18 4.85 -0.61
N PRO A 62 7.87 6.15 -0.72
CA PRO A 62 8.74 7.08 -1.45
C PRO A 62 10.14 7.19 -0.82
N LEU A 63 10.28 6.85 0.46
CA LEU A 63 11.56 6.80 1.17
C LEU A 63 12.22 5.41 1.17
N GLY A 64 11.62 4.42 0.50
CA GLY A 64 12.12 3.04 0.49
C GLY A 64 12.04 2.30 1.84
N LYS A 65 11.42 2.88 2.88
CA LYS A 65 11.37 2.26 4.22
C LYS A 65 10.53 0.97 4.30
N TRP A 66 9.70 0.67 3.29
CA TRP A 66 8.77 -0.48 3.33
C TRP A 66 8.49 -1.14 1.96
N ASP A 67 9.47 -1.51 1.16
CA ASP A 67 9.17 -2.32 -0.02
C ASP A 67 10.29 -3.32 -0.29
N LEU A 68 9.92 -4.55 -0.69
CA LEU A 68 10.55 -5.25 -1.81
C LEU A 68 9.95 -6.64 -2.15
N GLN A 69 9.36 -7.45 -1.24
CA GLN A 69 9.06 -8.86 -1.63
C GLN A 69 7.87 -9.57 -0.94
N GLN A 70 6.77 -8.89 -0.64
CA GLN A 70 5.54 -9.59 -0.19
C GLN A 70 4.36 -9.37 -1.14
N LEU A 71 4.62 -9.36 -2.44
CA LEU A 71 3.68 -9.92 -3.41
C LEU A 71 3.88 -11.44 -3.43
N THR A 72 3.62 -12.13 -2.33
CA THR A 72 3.19 -13.52 -2.49
C THR A 72 1.76 -13.40 -3.01
N PRO A 73 1.46 -13.77 -4.27
CA PRO A 73 0.06 -13.92 -4.65
C PRO A 73 -0.57 -14.88 -3.64
N PRO A 74 -1.76 -14.59 -3.06
CA PRO A 74 -2.49 -15.66 -2.40
C PRO A 74 -2.60 -16.77 -3.45
N ALA A 75 -2.14 -17.97 -3.08
CA ALA A 75 -2.30 -19.14 -3.89
C ALA A 75 -3.76 -19.18 -4.35
N THR A 76 -3.97 -19.11 -5.67
CA THR A 76 -5.16 -19.58 -6.37
C THR A 76 -6.37 -19.91 -5.48
N GLU A 77 -7.26 -18.95 -5.33
CA GLU A 77 -8.70 -19.19 -5.23
C GLU A 77 -9.27 -18.41 -6.42
N GLY A 78 -9.39 -18.97 -7.63
CA GLY A 78 -10.12 -20.20 -7.90
C GLY A 78 -11.58 -19.94 -7.56
N THR A 79 -12.31 -19.34 -8.51
CA THR A 79 -13.67 -19.76 -8.93
C THR A 79 -14.60 -20.15 -7.76
N GLU A 80 -15.52 -19.28 -7.34
CA GLU A 80 -16.92 -19.35 -7.80
C GLU A 80 -17.79 -20.16 -6.80
N GLU A 81 -19.04 -19.71 -6.63
CA GLU A 81 -20.22 -20.37 -6.04
C GLU A 81 -20.17 -21.74 -5.30
N SER A 82 -20.83 -21.76 -4.12
CA SER A 82 -21.68 -22.85 -3.58
C SER A 82 -22.37 -23.69 -4.68
N PRO A 83 -22.50 -25.05 -4.66
CA PRO A 83 -23.07 -25.94 -3.62
C PRO A 83 -22.26 -27.28 -3.47
N VAL A 84 -22.53 -28.30 -2.63
CA VAL A 84 -23.70 -29.12 -2.24
C VAL A 84 -23.40 -29.76 -0.88
#